data_AF-A0A3M1ZKH7-F1
#
_entry.id   AF-A0A3M1ZKH7-F1
#
_cell.length_a   1.000
_cell.length_b   1.000
_cell.length_c   1.000
_cell.angle_alpha   90.00
_cell.angle_beta   90.00
_cell.angle_gamma   90.00
#
_symmetry.space_group_name_H-M   'P 1'
#
loop_
_entity.id
_entity.type
_entity.pdbx_description
1 polymer ?
#
loop_
_entity_poly.entity_id
_entity_poly.type
_entity_poly.pdbx_seq_one_letter_code
_entity_poly.pdbx_strand_id
1 'polypeptide(L)'
;MYIPLAFLIFGIICLMYFIFWLKSLIHAANNETLSGIEKIIWVLGIIFFPFLGMFLYWITQKAKLPSQPSRHKPSYREKDLV
;
A
#
# COMPACT_ATOMS: atom_id res chain seq x y z
N MET A 1 -15.39 -41.92 -3.71
CA MET A 1 -15.45 -41.45 -2.30
C MET A 1 -14.42 -40.34 -2.05
N TYR A 2 -14.43 -39.28 -2.88
CA TYR A 2 -13.36 -38.25 -2.91
C TYR A 2 -13.81 -36.88 -2.38
N ILE A 3 -15.13 -36.69 -2.32
CA ILE A 3 -15.79 -35.46 -1.86
C ILE A 3 -15.34 -35.04 -0.45
N PRO A 4 -15.26 -35.93 0.57
CA PRO A 4 -14.82 -35.51 1.91
C PRO A 4 -13.34 -35.10 1.95
N LEU A 5 -12.47 -35.74 1.15
CA LEU A 5 -11.06 -35.40 1.06
C LEU A 5 -10.86 -34.01 0.43
N ALA A 6 -11.61 -33.72 -0.65
CA ALA A 6 -11.58 -32.42 -1.31
C ALA A 6 -12.01 -31.28 -0.36
N PHE A 7 -13.06 -31.50 0.45
CA PHE A 7 -13.49 -30.54 1.46
C PHE A 7 -12.44 -30.28 2.53
N LEU A 8 -11.72 -31.31 2.96
CA LEU A 8 -10.67 -31.20 3.98
C LEU A 8 -9.48 -30.39 3.46
N ILE A 9 -9.04 -30.67 2.23
CA ILE A 9 -7.97 -29.92 1.56
C ILE A 9 -8.40 -28.46 1.34
N PHE A 10 -9.62 -28.24 0.86
CA PHE A 10 -10.14 -26.90 0.65
C PHE A 10 -10.25 -26.10 1.95
N GLY A 11 -10.67 -26.75 3.04
CA GLY A 11 -10.72 -26.15 4.37
C GLY A 11 -9.35 -25.71 4.87
N ILE A 12 -8.31 -26.52 4.68
CA ILE A 12 -6.92 -26.17 5.05
C ILE A 12 -6.42 -24.99 4.21
N ILE A 13 -6.68 -24.98 2.91
CA ILE A 13 -6.29 -23.87 2.01
C ILE A 13 -6.98 -22.58 2.44
N CYS A 14 -8.29 -22.61 2.71
CA CYS A 14 -9.03 -21.47 3.23
C CYS A 14 -8.47 -20.98 4.56
N LEU A 15 -8.11 -21.89 5.47
CA LEU A 15 -7.54 -21.52 6.77
C LEU A 15 -6.17 -20.86 6.62
N MET A 16 -5.29 -21.41 5.78
CA MET A 16 -3.98 -20.80 5.48
C MET A 16 -4.15 -19.42 4.85
N TYR A 17 -5.07 -19.28 3.89
CA TYR A 17 -5.39 -18.01 3.26
C TYR A 17 -5.89 -16.99 4.28
N PHE A 18 -6.75 -17.41 5.21
CA PHE A 18 -7.29 -16.55 6.26
C PHE A 18 -6.20 -16.05 7.23
N ILE A 19 -5.29 -16.93 7.63
CA ILE A 19 -4.14 -16.55 8.48
C ILE A 19 -3.24 -15.55 7.75
N PHE A 20 -2.98 -15.77 6.46
CA PHE A 20 -2.19 -14.85 5.64
C PHE A 20 -2.87 -13.48 5.48
N TRP A 21 -4.19 -13.48 5.27
CA TRP A 21 -5.01 -12.27 5.18
C TRP A 21 -4.96 -11.45 6.49
N LEU A 22 -5.12 -12.11 7.64
CA LEU A 22 -5.01 -11.45 8.95
C LEU A 22 -3.60 -10.89 9.19
N LYS A 23 -2.55 -11.64 8.85
CA LYS A 23 -1.16 -11.16 8.96
C LYS A 23 -0.91 -9.92 8.10
N SER A 24 -1.48 -9.88 6.90
CA SER A 24 -1.38 -8.71 6.02
C SER A 24 -2.07 -7.48 6.64
N LEU A 25 -3.24 -7.68 7.26
CA LEU A 25 -3.97 -6.61 7.96
C LEU A 25 -3.17 -6.06 9.15
N ILE A 26 -2.56 -6.93 9.95
CA ILE A 26 -1.70 -6.55 11.08
C ILE A 26 -0.46 -5.80 10.58
N HIS A 27 0.17 -6.26 9.50
CA HIS A 27 1.34 -5.60 8.92
C HIS A 27 1.01 -4.19 8.40
N ALA A 28 -0.12 -4.03 7.71
CA ALA A 28 -0.60 -2.71 7.29
C ALA A 28 -0.97 -1.82 8.48
N ALA A 29 -1.53 -2.40 9.55
CA ALA A 29 -1.94 -1.66 10.75
C ALA A 29 -0.75 -1.17 11.60
N ASN A 30 0.32 -1.96 11.70
CA ASN A 30 1.50 -1.69 12.54
C ASN A 30 2.66 -1.00 11.81
N ASN A 31 2.62 -0.83 10.48
CA ASN A 31 3.64 -0.05 9.79
C ASN A 31 3.39 1.45 9.98
N GLU A 32 4.09 2.05 10.94
CA GLU A 32 4.09 3.49 11.26
C GLU A 32 4.78 4.35 10.20
N THR A 33 5.53 3.71 9.29
CA THR A 33 6.25 4.35 8.18
C THR A 33 5.38 4.66 6.96
N LEU A 34 4.15 4.14 6.92
CA LEU A 34 3.20 4.42 5.85
C LEU A 34 2.38 5.67 6.21
N SER A 35 2.27 6.60 5.26
CA SER A 35 1.36 7.75 5.35
C SER A 35 -0.06 7.29 5.70
N GLY A 36 -0.81 8.08 6.48
CA GLY A 36 -2.18 7.72 6.88
C GLY A 36 -3.09 7.32 5.70
N ILE A 37 -2.87 7.91 4.52
CA ILE A 37 -3.58 7.55 3.28
C ILE A 37 -3.14 6.18 2.75
N GLU A 38 -1.85 5.86 2.82
CA GLU A 38 -1.32 4.55 2.39
C GLU A 38 -1.83 3.42 3.28
N LYS A 39 -1.96 3.67 4.59
CA LYS A 39 -2.57 2.74 5.54
C LYS A 39 -4.03 2.45 5.18
N ILE A 40 -4.80 3.48 4.85
CA ILE A 40 -6.21 3.34 4.44
C ILE A 40 -6.31 2.53 3.14
N ILE A 41 -5.48 2.82 2.13
CA ILE A 41 -5.49 2.10 0.85
C ILE A 41 -5.15 0.63 1.04
N TRP A 42 -4.18 0.31 1.91
CA TRP A 42 -3.82 -1.07 2.21
C TRP A 42 -4.95 -1.84 2.88
N VAL A 43 -5.55 -1.27 3.93
CA VAL A 43 -6.68 -1.88 4.64
C VAL A 43 -7.89 -2.04 3.71
N LEU A 44 -8.21 -1.00 2.93
CA LEU A 44 -9.34 -1.03 2.01
C LEU A 44 -9.12 -2.01 0.84
N GLY A 45 -7.88 -2.12 0.34
CA GLY A 45 -7.49 -3.11 -0.66
C GLY A 45 -7.62 -4.55 -0.15
N ILE A 46 -7.14 -4.83 1.06
CA ILE A 46 -7.25 -6.15 1.70
C ILE A 46 -8.73 -6.55 1.93
N ILE A 47 -9.60 -5.59 2.29
CA ILE A 47 -11.03 -5.83 2.56
C ILE A 47 -11.84 -5.99 1.26
N PHE A 48 -11.70 -5.07 0.29
CA PHE A 48 -12.50 -5.09 -0.93
C PHE A 48 -12.02 -6.11 -1.95
N PHE A 49 -10.73 -6.43 -1.93
CA PHE A 49 -10.17 -7.43 -2.82
C PHE A 49 -9.06 -8.21 -2.12
N PRO A 50 -9.39 -9.32 -1.45
CA PRO A 50 -8.39 -10.17 -0.82
C PRO A 50 -7.39 -10.75 -1.86
N PHE A 51 -7.72 -10.71 -3.16
CA PHE A 51 -6.82 -11.03 -4.28
C PHE A 51 -6.06 -9.83 -4.91
N LEU A 52 -6.60 -8.60 -4.91
CA LEU A 52 -5.97 -7.43 -5.56
C LEU A 52 -5.11 -6.59 -4.61
N GLY A 53 -5.09 -6.88 -3.30
CA GLY A 53 -4.30 -6.12 -2.32
C GLY A 53 -2.83 -5.88 -2.72
N MET A 54 -2.26 -6.75 -3.56
CA MET A 54 -0.88 -6.62 -4.08
C MET A 54 -0.73 -5.67 -5.28
N PHE A 55 -1.79 -5.42 -6.07
CA PHE A 55 -1.72 -4.63 -7.30
C PHE A 55 -1.83 -3.11 -7.08
N LEU A 56 -2.45 -2.67 -5.98
CA LEU A 56 -2.72 -1.25 -5.74
C LEU A 56 -1.47 -0.39 -5.49
N TYR A 57 -0.39 -0.98 -4.96
CA TYR A 57 0.85 -0.23 -4.66
C TYR A 57 1.52 0.35 -5.91
N TRP A 58 1.31 -0.28 -7.07
CA TRP A 58 1.97 0.14 -8.31
C TRP A 58 1.22 1.28 -9.04
N ILE A 59 -0.08 1.44 -8.78
CA ILE A 59 -0.93 2.46 -9.41
C ILE A 59 -0.85 3.78 -8.63
N THR A 60 -0.76 3.72 -7.30
CA THR A 60 -0.75 4.92 -6.44
C THR A 60 0.59 5.67 -6.45
N GLN A 61 1.72 5.01 -6.72
CA GLN A 61 3.02 5.68 -6.83
C GLN A 61 3.09 6.71 -7.98
N LYS A 62 2.29 6.54 -9.04
CA LYS A 62 2.31 7.45 -10.20
C LYS A 62 1.65 8.81 -9.92
N ALA A 63 0.97 8.98 -8.77
CA ALA A 63 0.25 10.21 -8.44
C ALA A 63 1.09 11.28 -7.71
N LYS A 64 2.35 11.01 -7.35
CA LYS A 64 3.28 12.07 -6.91
C LYS A 64 4.00 12.68 -8.11
N LEU A 65 3.26 13.42 -8.92
CA LEU A 65 3.89 14.49 -9.69
C LEU A 65 4.39 15.53 -8.68
N PRO A 66 5.69 15.88 -8.65
CA PRO A 66 6.15 17.03 -7.90
C PRO A 66 5.58 18.29 -8.57
N SER A 67 4.37 18.69 -8.18
CA SER A 67 3.82 19.99 -8.53
C SER A 67 4.45 21.06 -7.65
N GLN A 68 5.65 21.52 -8.03
CA GLN A 68 6.13 22.89 -7.75
C GLN A 68 7.38 23.20 -8.60
N PRO A 69 7.20 23.71 -9.83
CA PRO A 69 8.27 24.41 -10.53
C PRO A 69 8.42 25.82 -9.91
N SER A 70 9.67 26.26 -9.79
CA SER A 70 10.10 27.66 -9.61
C SER A 70 10.18 28.21 -8.18
N ARG A 71 11.39 28.14 -7.62
CA ARG A 71 11.98 29.33 -6.96
C ARG A 71 13.50 29.34 -7.11
N HIS A 72 13.95 29.53 -8.34
CA HIS A 72 15.26 30.14 -8.57
C HIS A 72 15.16 31.57 -7.98
N LYS A 73 15.62 31.76 -6.73
CA LYS A 73 15.81 33.11 -6.19
C LYS A 73 16.87 33.79 -7.05
N PRO A 74 16.61 34.94 -7.68
CA PRO A 74 17.67 35.69 -8.30
C PRO A 74 18.71 36.01 -7.21
N SER A 75 19.94 35.62 -7.47
CA SER A 75 21.09 35.95 -6.63
C SER A 75 21.27 37.46 -6.70
N TYR A 76 20.78 38.18 -5.69
CA TYR A 76 21.20 39.56 -5.46
C TYR A 76 22.70 39.51 -5.24
N ARG A 77 23.44 39.98 -6.24
CA ARG A 77 24.88 40.02 -6.19
C ARG A 77 25.22 41.25 -5.35
N GLU A 78 25.95 41.03 -4.26
CA GLU A 78 26.39 42.01 -3.27
C GLU A 78 27.00 43.31 -3.84
N LYS A 79 27.38 43.34 -5.13
CA LYS A 79 27.75 44.54 -5.90
C LYS A 79 26.65 45.59 -6.07
N ASP A 80 25.40 45.29 -5.72
CA ASP A 80 24.30 46.26 -5.72
C ASP A 80 24.13 46.93 -4.34
N LEU A 81 24.94 46.55 -3.34
CA LEU A 81 24.90 47.10 -1.99
C LEU A 81 25.95 48.17 -1.71
N VAL A 82 27.05 48.27 -2.50
CA VAL A 82 28.03 49.38 -2.46
C VAL A 82 28.81 49.46 -3.78
#